data_AF-W6UJ08-F1
#
_entry.id   AF-W6UJ08-F1
#
_cell.length_a   1.000
_cell.length_b   1.000
_cell.length_c   1.000
_cell.angle_alpha   90.00
_cell.angle_beta   90.00
_cell.angle_gamma   90.00
#
_symmetry.space_group_name_H-M   'P 1'
#
loop_
_entity.id
_entity.type
_entity.pdbx_description
1 polymer ?
#
loop_
_entity_poly.entity_id
_entity_poly.type
_entity_poly.pdbx_seq_one_letter_code
_entity_poly.pdbx_strand_id
1 'polypeptide(L)'
;MVVQSQNPSINGLMTNSGSMTFNNATFNSGSTLNNYCSFTVNNVLTVNTGSLNNYKLVLVKGDTYVNSGGTINLIDGAMHQTLNMSNMNGVVYGRGPAVSLFKTTGTVGDNVVNNSGYFKGALQYCGTRDLEVNQNNKKHFSDGAIKGCGAYIIKDDCNTLGNGVAPVELKPDTDGDGIIDEQDDYPNDKTKAFNNFSVNYHNGGSTIAFEDSWPLLGDYDLNDVVLTYKHLVVTNAKNIAVRIEGKWNLIASGASYKNGAAVQFPLPKDMAKNFKSSDGVSREDGHDSLVVILFNNARDQQVLWNTMPNQSLSPVKTFTFSFDLTDGPSFPVLGVSAFNPFIFNGTKDAIRGYETHLFGKHPTKLADRSLFGTNVDNSLKGVYYSTKGRLPWGIEIPVATFRYPYEKIGILESYLKFSGWATSGGSLYADWYSNTGTDFRDATKLFPSVAAGN
;
A
#
# COMPACT_ATOMS: atom_id res chain seq x y z
N MET A 1 19.22 41.73 -3.92
CA MET A 1 20.02 42.94 -3.68
C MET A 1 20.40 42.97 -2.21
N VAL A 2 21.66 42.70 -1.87
CA VAL A 2 22.16 42.79 -0.49
C VAL A 2 22.55 44.25 -0.25
N VAL A 3 21.72 45.00 0.45
CA VAL A 3 22.08 46.35 0.89
C VAL A 3 22.85 46.22 2.20
N GLN A 4 24.16 46.53 2.17
CA GLN A 4 24.99 46.68 3.36
C GLN A 4 25.22 48.18 3.57
N SER A 5 24.60 48.78 4.60
CA SER A 5 24.88 50.16 4.99
C SER A 5 25.21 50.24 6.47
N GLN A 6 26.09 51.19 6.83
CA GLN A 6 26.72 51.16 8.14
C GLN A 6 25.85 51.71 9.28
N ASN A 7 24.94 52.67 9.04
CA ASN A 7 24.04 53.23 10.07
C ASN A 7 22.90 54.10 9.45
N PRO A 8 21.87 53.55 8.79
CA PRO A 8 20.77 54.37 8.30
C PRO A 8 19.81 54.71 9.45
N SER A 9 19.57 56.01 9.70
CA SER A 9 18.28 56.44 10.22
C SER A 9 17.30 56.33 9.06
N ILE A 10 16.43 55.33 9.10
CA ILE A 10 15.48 55.10 8.01
C ILE A 10 14.33 56.09 8.23
N ASN A 11 14.21 57.08 7.33
CA ASN A 11 13.11 58.03 7.32
C ASN A 11 12.20 57.69 6.12
N GLY A 12 10.90 57.52 6.37
CA GLY A 12 9.93 57.12 5.35
C GLY A 12 9.73 55.59 5.21
N LEU A 13 9.28 55.15 4.03
CA LEU A 13 8.92 53.75 3.76
C LEU A 13 10.10 52.96 3.17
N MET A 14 10.39 51.81 3.77
CA MET A 14 11.31 50.80 3.24
C MET A 14 10.55 49.49 3.00
N THR A 15 10.81 48.84 1.86
CA THR A 15 10.26 47.51 1.54
C THR A 15 11.42 46.55 1.27
N ASN A 16 11.44 45.43 1.99
CA ASN A 16 12.37 44.33 1.77
C ASN A 16 11.64 43.10 1.24
N SER A 17 11.94 42.70 0.01
CA SER A 17 11.43 41.45 -0.60
C SER A 17 12.51 40.37 -0.76
N GLY A 18 13.70 40.57 -0.19
CA GLY A 18 14.81 39.63 -0.23
C GLY A 18 15.57 39.61 1.10
N SER A 19 16.91 39.62 1.04
CA SER A 19 17.73 39.68 2.26
C SER A 19 18.38 41.05 2.42
N MET A 20 18.19 41.68 3.59
CA MET A 20 18.88 42.92 3.99
C MET A 20 19.70 42.69 5.25
N THR A 21 20.86 43.36 5.35
CA THR A 21 21.72 43.27 6.54
C THR A 21 22.31 44.63 6.89
N PHE A 22 22.09 45.07 8.12
CA PHE A 22 22.62 46.33 8.65
C PHE A 22 23.48 46.08 9.89
N ASN A 23 24.43 46.97 10.18
CA ASN A 23 25.12 46.93 11.46
C ASN A 23 24.21 47.45 12.58
N ASN A 24 23.60 48.62 12.37
CA ASN A 24 22.55 49.15 13.22
C ASN A 24 21.38 49.61 12.36
N ALA A 25 20.17 49.60 12.89
CA ALA A 25 18.99 50.14 12.22
C ALA A 25 18.13 50.91 13.23
N THR A 26 17.74 52.14 12.88
CA THR A 26 16.82 52.95 13.70
C THR A 26 15.64 53.42 12.88
N PHE A 27 14.43 53.16 13.39
CA PHE A 27 13.16 53.55 12.81
C PHE A 27 12.54 54.65 13.68
N ASN A 28 12.61 55.90 13.23
CA ASN A 28 12.07 57.08 13.92
C ASN A 28 10.61 57.38 13.51
N SER A 29 10.04 58.46 14.05
CA SER A 29 8.69 58.94 13.69
C SER A 29 8.50 59.05 12.17
N GLY A 30 7.39 58.50 11.67
CA GLY A 30 7.06 58.50 10.24
C GLY A 30 7.83 57.47 9.40
N SER A 31 8.68 56.64 10.01
CA SER A 31 9.34 55.53 9.32
C SER A 31 8.53 54.23 9.37
N THR A 32 8.53 53.48 8.27
CA THR A 32 7.91 52.17 8.17
C THR A 32 8.82 51.20 7.42
N LEU A 33 9.06 50.01 7.97
CA LEU A 33 9.63 48.88 7.24
C LEU A 33 8.53 47.84 6.95
N ASN A 34 8.42 47.42 5.70
CA ASN A 34 7.71 46.21 5.30
C ASN A 34 8.72 45.13 4.91
N ASN A 35 8.93 44.16 5.80
CA ASN A 35 9.85 43.05 5.61
C ASN A 35 9.11 41.78 5.16
N TYR A 36 9.12 41.50 3.87
CA TYR A 36 8.54 40.30 3.26
C TYR A 36 9.50 39.10 3.22
N CYS A 37 10.76 39.26 3.64
CA CYS A 37 11.75 38.18 3.64
C CYS A 37 12.74 38.33 4.83
N SER A 38 14.06 38.26 4.63
CA SER A 38 15.03 38.26 5.75
C SER A 38 15.61 39.65 6.03
N PHE A 39 15.48 40.15 7.26
CA PHE A 39 16.08 41.39 7.73
C PHE A 39 17.00 41.14 8.93
N THR A 40 18.31 41.33 8.74
CA THR A 40 19.31 41.09 9.77
C THR A 40 19.94 42.39 10.29
N VAL A 41 20.09 42.52 11.61
CA VAL A 41 20.82 43.62 12.25
C VAL A 41 21.91 43.03 13.14
N ASN A 42 23.18 43.39 12.89
CA ASN A 42 24.29 42.78 13.61
C ASN A 42 24.43 43.28 15.06
N ASN A 43 24.14 44.55 15.32
CA ASN A 43 24.36 45.17 16.62
C ASN A 43 23.05 45.65 17.26
N VAL A 44 22.52 46.80 16.87
CA VAL A 44 21.35 47.39 17.54
C VAL A 44 20.23 47.70 16.56
N LEU A 45 19.04 47.16 16.84
CA LEU A 45 17.79 47.56 16.22
C LEU A 45 17.01 48.45 17.19
N THR A 46 16.68 49.66 16.77
CA THR A 46 15.86 50.59 17.56
C THR A 46 14.59 50.95 16.80
N VAL A 47 13.42 50.64 17.37
CA VAL A 47 12.11 51.05 16.87
C VAL A 47 11.59 52.16 17.78
N ASN A 48 11.71 53.40 17.34
CA ASN A 48 11.44 54.61 18.10
C ASN A 48 10.35 55.44 17.41
N THR A 49 9.09 55.30 17.83
CA THR A 49 7.93 55.94 17.16
C THR A 49 7.69 55.57 15.69
N GLY A 50 8.51 54.70 15.09
CA GLY A 50 8.30 54.07 13.79
C GLY A 50 7.56 52.73 13.86
N SER A 51 7.30 52.14 12.69
CA SER A 51 6.63 50.83 12.54
C SER A 51 7.50 49.83 11.78
N LEU A 52 7.62 48.60 12.31
CA LEU A 52 8.27 47.48 11.64
C LEU A 52 7.23 46.39 11.38
N ASN A 53 6.83 46.20 10.13
CA ASN A 53 5.94 45.13 9.69
C ASN A 53 6.77 43.96 9.16
N ASN A 54 6.79 42.85 9.89
CA ASN A 54 7.53 41.65 9.55
C ASN A 54 6.58 40.53 9.15
N TYR A 55 6.77 39.99 7.95
CA TYR A 55 6.01 38.87 7.40
C TYR A 55 6.82 37.57 7.39
N LYS A 56 8.13 37.62 7.66
CA LYS A 56 9.03 36.45 7.63
C LYS A 56 10.01 36.46 8.80
N LEU A 57 11.26 36.89 8.60
CA LEU A 57 12.30 36.84 9.64
C LEU A 57 12.94 38.20 9.86
N VAL A 58 12.95 38.62 11.12
CA VAL A 58 13.88 39.63 11.64
C VAL A 58 14.86 38.93 12.58
N LEU A 59 16.16 39.08 12.31
CA LEU A 59 17.24 38.55 13.14
C LEU A 59 18.14 39.68 13.63
N VAL A 60 18.14 39.92 14.93
CA VAL A 60 19.00 40.90 15.59
C VAL A 60 20.06 40.16 16.40
N LYS A 61 21.32 40.22 15.97
CA LYS A 61 22.43 39.51 16.64
C LYS A 61 22.90 40.22 17.92
N GLY A 62 22.51 41.47 18.14
CA GLY A 62 22.69 42.18 19.39
C GLY A 62 21.34 42.51 20.03
N ASP A 63 21.02 43.79 20.18
CA ASP A 63 19.93 44.26 21.04
C ASP A 63 18.77 44.87 20.26
N THR A 64 17.54 44.57 20.69
CA THR A 64 16.32 45.20 20.16
C THR A 64 15.74 46.16 21.19
N TYR A 65 15.66 47.44 20.83
CA TYR A 65 14.98 48.49 21.58
C TYR A 65 13.63 48.80 20.94
N VAL A 66 12.55 48.77 21.73
CA VAL A 66 11.23 49.23 21.29
C VAL A 66 10.81 50.39 22.19
N ASN A 67 11.02 51.63 21.75
CA ASN A 67 10.75 52.82 22.55
C ASN A 67 9.25 53.21 22.49
N SER A 68 8.86 54.19 23.31
CA SER A 68 7.48 54.68 23.35
C SER A 68 6.98 55.08 21.96
N GLY A 69 5.77 54.67 21.62
CA GLY A 69 5.17 54.85 20.29
C GLY A 69 5.75 53.97 19.17
N GLY A 70 6.85 53.25 19.41
CA GLY A 70 7.40 52.29 18.45
C GLY A 70 6.58 51.01 18.38
N THR A 71 6.42 50.45 17.18
CA THR A 71 5.65 49.22 16.97
C THR A 71 6.38 48.19 16.10
N ILE A 72 6.33 46.93 16.53
CA ILE A 72 6.72 45.78 15.72
C ILE A 72 5.47 44.95 15.47
N ASN A 73 5.13 44.67 14.22
CA ASN A 73 4.02 43.84 13.81
C ASN A 73 4.58 42.55 13.20
N LEU A 74 4.41 41.43 13.86
CA LEU A 74 4.68 40.10 13.33
C LEU A 74 3.40 39.55 12.70
N ILE A 75 3.45 39.23 11.42
CA ILE A 75 2.27 38.92 10.61
C ILE A 75 2.32 37.46 10.19
N ASP A 76 1.23 36.73 10.43
CA ASP A 76 0.98 35.37 9.94
C ASP A 76 2.15 34.39 10.14
N GLY A 77 2.55 34.19 11.40
CA GLY A 77 3.63 33.25 11.73
C GLY A 77 5.03 33.81 11.45
N ALA A 78 5.18 35.13 11.30
CA ALA A 78 6.50 35.76 11.28
C ALA A 78 7.27 35.60 12.61
N MET A 79 8.60 35.65 12.51
CA MET A 79 9.51 35.51 13.65
C MET A 79 10.44 36.71 13.77
N HIS A 80 10.57 37.21 14.99
CA HIS A 80 11.60 38.18 15.39
C HIS A 80 12.49 37.51 16.43
N GLN A 81 13.76 37.31 16.11
CA GLN A 81 14.75 36.81 17.05
C GLN A 81 15.77 37.90 17.36
N THR A 82 16.02 38.13 18.66
CA THR A 82 17.05 39.06 19.13
C THR A 82 17.97 38.36 20.13
N LEU A 83 19.26 38.71 20.18
CA LEU A 83 20.14 38.22 21.23
C LEU A 83 19.73 38.84 22.56
N ASN A 84 19.70 40.17 22.66
CA ASN A 84 19.34 40.87 23.88
C ASN A 84 18.08 41.72 23.66
N MET A 85 17.41 42.02 24.77
CA MET A 85 16.35 43.02 24.83
C MET A 85 16.57 43.83 26.11
N SER A 86 17.17 45.01 25.98
CA SER A 86 17.50 45.83 27.15
C SER A 86 16.40 46.81 27.54
N ASN A 87 15.52 47.23 26.63
CA ASN A 87 14.49 48.25 26.89
C ASN A 87 13.21 48.02 26.07
N MET A 88 12.04 48.13 26.73
CA MET A 88 10.74 48.04 26.05
C MET A 88 9.70 49.00 26.62
N ASN A 89 9.36 50.03 25.86
CA ASN A 89 8.27 50.98 26.12
C ASN A 89 7.16 50.95 25.06
N GLY A 90 7.43 50.39 23.88
CA GLY A 90 6.46 50.26 22.79
C GLY A 90 5.77 48.89 22.73
N VAL A 91 5.14 48.57 21.59
CA VAL A 91 4.27 47.39 21.47
C VAL A 91 4.73 46.44 20.37
N VAL A 92 4.71 45.14 20.66
CA VAL A 92 4.90 44.07 19.69
C VAL A 92 3.57 43.36 19.47
N TYR A 93 3.09 43.33 18.24
CA TYR A 93 1.84 42.69 17.84
C TYR A 93 2.11 41.39 17.09
N GLY A 94 1.38 40.32 17.40
CA GLY A 94 1.09 39.22 16.48
C GLY A 94 -0.22 39.48 15.76
N ARG A 95 -0.20 39.45 14.43
CA ARG A 95 -1.35 39.76 13.58
C ARG A 95 -1.66 38.62 12.62
N GLY A 96 -2.95 38.36 12.46
CA GLY A 96 -3.45 37.31 11.56
C GLY A 96 -3.67 35.96 12.27
N PRO A 97 -4.17 34.95 11.54
CA PRO A 97 -4.55 33.64 12.11
C PRO A 97 -3.38 32.81 12.65
N ALA A 98 -2.17 32.93 12.10
CA ALA A 98 -1.04 32.12 12.54
C ALA A 98 -0.27 32.78 13.69
N VAL A 99 0.08 31.99 14.71
CA VAL A 99 0.81 32.47 15.89
C VAL A 99 2.24 32.84 15.52
N SER A 100 2.60 34.11 15.71
CA SER A 100 3.96 34.62 15.54
C SER A 100 4.84 34.41 16.76
N LEU A 101 6.16 34.53 16.58
CA LEU A 101 7.13 34.33 17.64
C LEU A 101 8.08 35.52 17.80
N PHE A 102 8.12 36.09 19.01
CA PHE A 102 9.20 36.98 19.42
C PHE A 102 10.14 36.23 20.37
N LYS A 103 11.41 36.07 19.98
CA LYS A 103 12.38 35.24 20.69
C LYS A 103 13.59 36.06 21.13
N THR A 104 13.90 36.05 22.42
CA THR A 104 15.13 36.59 23.00
C THR A 104 16.03 35.45 23.46
N THR A 105 17.21 35.29 22.85
CA THR A 105 18.09 34.13 23.12
C THR A 105 19.15 34.40 24.19
N GLY A 106 19.40 35.66 24.51
CA GLY A 106 20.36 36.13 25.51
C GLY A 106 19.63 36.86 26.64
N THR A 107 20.08 38.08 26.97
CA THR A 107 19.64 38.78 28.19
C THR A 107 18.36 39.61 27.99
N VAL A 108 17.54 39.66 29.03
CA VAL A 108 16.34 40.51 29.12
C VAL A 108 16.51 41.47 30.31
N GLY A 109 16.71 42.75 29.99
CA GLY A 109 17.03 43.81 30.96
C GLY A 109 15.85 44.21 31.85
N ASP A 110 16.14 44.84 32.99
CA ASP A 110 15.12 45.30 33.96
C ASP A 110 14.14 46.31 33.34
N ASN A 111 14.59 47.12 32.39
CA ASN A 111 13.73 48.07 31.69
C ASN A 111 12.75 47.37 30.72
N VAL A 112 12.87 46.08 30.42
CA VAL A 112 11.83 45.34 29.70
C VAL A 112 10.69 44.97 30.66
N VAL A 113 11.03 44.63 31.90
CA VAL A 113 10.09 44.19 32.96
C VAL A 113 9.39 45.37 33.65
N ASN A 114 10.06 46.51 33.78
CA ASN A 114 9.56 47.63 34.57
C ASN A 114 8.81 48.67 33.72
N ASN A 115 9.19 48.82 32.45
CA ASN A 115 8.60 49.82 31.55
C ASN A 115 7.25 49.39 30.98
N SER A 116 6.58 50.27 30.24
CA SER A 116 5.20 50.09 29.77
C SER A 116 5.07 49.42 28.40
N GLY A 117 6.07 48.64 28.00
CA GLY A 117 5.98 47.85 26.77
C GLY A 117 5.07 46.64 26.89
N TYR A 118 4.45 46.20 25.79
CA TYR A 118 3.52 45.07 25.78
C TYR A 118 3.65 44.20 24.52
N PHE A 119 3.30 42.93 24.66
CA PHE A 119 3.04 41.97 23.60
C PHE A 119 1.52 41.75 23.45
N LYS A 120 1.02 41.74 22.20
CA LYS A 120 -0.42 41.66 21.89
C LYS A 120 -0.73 40.71 20.74
N GLY A 121 -1.91 40.10 20.72
CA GLY A 121 -2.40 39.33 19.56
C GLY A 121 -1.94 37.88 19.51
N ALA A 122 -2.04 37.25 18.33
CA ALA A 122 -1.63 35.86 18.10
C ALA A 122 -0.09 35.72 18.13
N LEU A 123 0.49 35.74 19.32
CA LEU A 123 1.94 35.81 19.53
C LEU A 123 2.39 35.03 20.75
N GLN A 124 3.48 34.29 20.60
CA GLN A 124 4.27 33.79 21.73
C GLN A 124 5.54 34.63 21.94
N TYR A 125 5.84 34.93 23.20
CA TYR A 125 7.14 35.44 23.62
C TYR A 125 7.98 34.32 24.24
N CYS A 126 9.17 34.10 23.68
CA CYS A 126 10.15 33.15 24.19
C CYS A 126 11.39 33.91 24.66
N GLY A 127 11.65 33.96 25.96
CA GLY A 127 12.80 34.67 26.52
C GLY A 127 13.37 33.99 27.74
N THR A 128 14.57 34.40 28.14
CA THR A 128 15.28 33.89 29.32
C THR A 128 14.74 34.39 30.65
N ARG A 129 13.85 35.41 30.62
CA ARG A 129 13.25 36.02 31.80
C ARG A 129 11.73 36.01 31.70
N ASP A 130 11.10 35.81 32.84
CA ASP A 130 9.65 35.91 32.95
C ASP A 130 9.15 37.35 32.87
N LEU A 131 8.12 37.58 32.05
CA LEU A 131 7.45 38.87 31.89
C LEU A 131 5.97 38.81 32.35
N GLU A 132 5.51 37.68 32.90
CA GLU A 132 4.10 37.49 33.26
C GLU A 132 3.68 38.24 34.54
N VAL A 133 4.58 38.40 35.51
CA VAL A 133 4.29 39.11 36.78
C VAL A 133 5.53 39.85 37.27
N ASN A 134 5.48 41.19 37.31
CA ASN A 134 6.48 42.01 38.02
C ASN A 134 6.00 42.42 39.42
N GLN A 135 6.82 43.15 40.18
CA GLN A 135 6.58 43.56 41.58
C GLN A 135 5.27 44.35 41.80
N ASN A 136 4.61 44.83 40.73
CA ASN A 136 3.38 45.64 40.77
C ASN A 136 2.19 44.97 40.04
N ASN A 137 2.19 43.65 39.82
CA ASN A 137 1.15 42.93 39.05
C ASN A 137 0.98 43.42 37.59
N LYS A 138 2.01 44.03 36.98
CA LYS A 138 1.95 44.46 35.58
C LYS A 138 2.08 43.22 34.67
N LYS A 139 1.11 43.03 33.78
CA LYS A 139 1.11 41.97 32.77
C LYS A 139 1.64 42.51 31.45
N HIS A 140 2.74 41.98 30.93
CA HIS A 140 3.27 42.41 29.61
C HIS A 140 2.58 41.76 28.41
N PHE A 141 1.51 40.98 28.65
CA PHE A 141 0.78 40.24 27.63
C PHE A 141 -0.70 40.60 27.65
N SER A 142 -1.28 40.86 26.48
CA SER A 142 -2.73 41.03 26.32
C SER A 142 -3.21 40.50 24.97
N ASP A 143 -4.54 40.47 24.78
CA ASP A 143 -5.17 40.21 23.48
C ASP A 143 -4.74 38.87 22.83
N GLY A 144 -4.52 37.83 23.65
CA GLY A 144 -4.13 36.49 23.19
C GLY A 144 -2.63 36.20 23.17
N ALA A 145 -1.78 37.21 23.40
CA ALA A 145 -0.34 36.99 23.52
C ALA A 145 -0.04 36.24 24.81
N ILE A 146 0.91 35.31 24.75
CA ILE A 146 1.33 34.49 25.91
C ILE A 146 2.85 34.32 25.94
N LYS A 147 3.38 33.94 27.10
CA LYS A 147 4.74 33.40 27.19
C LYS A 147 4.74 31.97 26.66
N GLY A 148 5.71 31.65 25.80
CA GLY A 148 5.83 30.32 25.20
C GLY A 148 6.96 30.25 24.17
N CYS A 149 7.56 29.07 24.03
CA CYS A 149 8.60 28.80 23.03
C CYS A 149 8.18 27.74 22.00
N GLY A 150 6.92 27.28 22.05
CA GLY A 150 6.42 26.13 21.31
C GLY A 150 5.80 26.43 19.95
N ALA A 151 5.65 27.71 19.59
CA ALA A 151 5.10 28.10 18.29
C ALA A 151 5.91 27.47 17.14
N TYR A 152 5.24 26.70 16.27
CA TYR A 152 5.86 26.22 15.04
C TYR A 152 5.98 27.38 14.04
N ILE A 153 7.20 27.70 13.67
CA ILE A 153 7.51 28.68 12.63
C ILE A 153 8.25 27.94 11.52
N ILE A 154 7.69 28.00 10.31
CA ILE A 154 8.27 27.33 9.15
C ILE A 154 9.69 27.86 8.85
N LYS A 155 10.58 26.91 8.52
CA LYS A 155 11.92 27.21 8.00
C LYS A 155 11.86 27.21 6.47
N ASP A 156 12.23 28.32 5.85
CA ASP A 156 12.26 28.51 4.40
C ASP A 156 13.44 29.43 3.99
N ASP A 157 13.53 29.79 2.71
CA ASP A 157 14.61 30.64 2.18
C ASP A 157 14.64 32.05 2.79
N CYS A 158 13.52 32.54 3.31
CA CYS A 158 13.37 33.87 3.92
C CYS A 158 13.42 33.83 5.45
N ASN A 159 13.09 32.70 6.07
CA ASN A 159 13.29 32.40 7.48
C ASN A 159 14.16 31.16 7.63
N THR A 160 15.46 31.35 7.63
CA THR A 160 16.45 30.27 7.71
C THR A 160 16.57 29.63 9.09
N LEU A 161 15.89 30.19 10.10
CA LEU A 161 15.91 29.69 11.48
C LEU A 161 14.74 28.74 11.76
N GLY A 162 13.51 29.18 11.51
CA GLY A 162 12.30 28.50 11.96
C GLY A 162 12.21 28.38 13.49
N ASN A 163 11.20 27.66 13.98
CA ASN A 163 11.07 27.29 15.40
C ASN A 163 10.13 26.08 15.55
N GLY A 164 10.37 25.21 16.54
CA GLY A 164 9.47 24.10 16.87
C GLY A 164 9.47 22.96 15.87
N VAL A 165 8.51 22.05 16.03
CA VAL A 165 8.26 20.91 15.14
C VAL A 165 6.95 21.14 14.40
N ALA A 166 6.90 20.78 13.11
CA ALA A 166 5.67 20.86 12.33
C ALA A 166 4.57 20.03 13.00
N PRO A 167 3.31 20.51 13.03
CA PRO A 167 2.18 19.67 13.43
C PRO A 167 2.16 18.39 12.59
N VAL A 168 1.87 17.25 13.22
CA VAL A 168 1.62 16.00 12.48
C VAL A 168 0.35 16.20 11.65
N GLU A 169 0.45 15.96 10.35
CA GLU A 169 -0.72 15.92 9.47
C GLU A 169 -1.58 14.73 9.87
N LEU A 170 -2.81 15.00 10.34
CA LEU A 170 -3.79 13.96 10.62
C LEU A 170 -4.41 13.53 9.29
N LYS A 171 -4.04 12.34 8.83
CA LYS A 171 -4.68 11.72 7.67
C LYS A 171 -6.02 11.12 8.09
N PRO A 172 -7.07 11.24 7.27
CA PRO A 172 -8.37 10.64 7.57
C PRO A 172 -8.30 9.12 7.74
N ASP A 173 -9.10 8.61 8.66
CA ASP A 173 -9.47 7.20 8.86
C ASP A 173 -10.99 7.23 9.04
N THR A 174 -11.70 6.99 7.94
CA THR A 174 -13.13 7.27 7.80
C THR A 174 -13.99 6.25 8.55
N ASP A 175 -13.57 5.00 8.65
CA ASP A 175 -14.34 3.93 9.31
C ASP A 175 -13.80 3.51 10.69
N GLY A 176 -12.66 4.06 11.09
CA GLY A 176 -12.08 3.93 12.43
C GLY A 176 -11.48 2.55 12.70
N ASP A 177 -11.06 1.83 11.66
CA ASP A 177 -10.45 0.51 11.80
C ASP A 177 -8.95 0.56 12.14
N GLY A 178 -8.35 1.76 12.09
CA GLY A 178 -6.95 2.04 12.40
C GLY A 178 -6.03 2.12 11.19
N ILE A 179 -6.55 1.95 9.97
CA ILE A 179 -5.85 2.18 8.70
C ILE A 179 -6.35 3.50 8.10
N ILE A 180 -5.42 4.35 7.67
CA ILE A 180 -5.78 5.62 7.05
C ILE A 180 -6.37 5.40 5.65
N ASP A 181 -7.27 6.28 5.22
CA ASP A 181 -8.05 6.14 3.97
C ASP A 181 -7.17 5.92 2.73
N GLU A 182 -5.97 6.49 2.68
CA GLU A 182 -5.03 6.34 1.55
C GLU A 182 -4.31 4.98 1.50
N GLN A 183 -4.38 4.19 2.58
CA GLN A 183 -3.76 2.86 2.72
C GLN A 183 -4.81 1.75 2.90
N ASP A 184 -6.08 2.10 2.97
CA ASP A 184 -7.19 1.19 3.14
C ASP A 184 -7.87 0.94 1.78
N ASP A 185 -7.97 -0.32 1.38
CA ASP A 185 -8.73 -0.72 0.18
C ASP A 185 -10.26 -0.58 0.39
N TYR A 186 -10.70 -0.44 1.64
CA TYR A 186 -12.07 -0.44 2.11
C TYR A 186 -12.38 0.69 3.13
N PRO A 187 -12.10 1.98 2.84
CA PRO A 187 -12.13 3.09 3.81
C PRO A 187 -13.51 3.43 4.40
N ASN A 188 -14.55 2.66 4.07
CA ASN A 188 -15.91 2.83 4.59
C ASN A 188 -16.48 1.53 5.19
N ASP A 189 -15.67 0.48 5.36
CA ASP A 189 -16.07 -0.83 5.88
C ASP A 189 -15.01 -1.38 6.83
N LYS A 190 -15.14 -1.01 8.11
CA LYS A 190 -14.23 -1.39 9.21
C LYS A 190 -13.99 -2.89 9.43
N THR A 191 -14.67 -3.76 8.67
CA THR A 191 -14.49 -5.21 8.72
C THR A 191 -13.50 -5.72 7.68
N LYS A 192 -13.04 -4.87 6.75
CA LYS A 192 -12.09 -5.16 5.66
C LYS A 192 -11.09 -4.02 5.58
N ALA A 193 -9.86 -4.32 5.18
CA ALA A 193 -8.81 -3.32 5.06
C ALA A 193 -7.91 -3.54 3.83
N PHE A 194 -7.58 -4.80 3.50
CA PHE A 194 -6.59 -5.10 2.46
C PHE A 194 -7.04 -6.17 1.47
N ASN A 195 -6.74 -5.93 0.20
CA ASN A 195 -6.84 -6.87 -0.91
C ASN A 195 -5.52 -7.62 -1.12
N ASN A 196 -5.54 -8.94 -0.96
CA ASN A 196 -4.39 -9.79 -1.21
C ASN A 196 -4.63 -10.63 -2.47
N PHE A 197 -3.93 -10.26 -3.54
CA PHE A 197 -4.11 -10.85 -4.86
C PHE A 197 -3.25 -12.11 -5.06
N SER A 198 -3.79 -13.12 -5.74
CA SER A 198 -3.03 -14.29 -6.16
C SER A 198 -1.91 -13.93 -7.16
N VAL A 199 -0.98 -14.87 -7.39
CA VAL A 199 0.10 -14.69 -8.37
C VAL A 199 -0.48 -14.33 -9.75
N ASN A 200 0.09 -13.31 -10.38
CA ASN A 200 -0.30 -12.80 -11.70
C ASN A 200 -1.78 -12.36 -11.85
N TYR A 201 -2.45 -12.02 -10.75
CA TYR A 201 -3.86 -11.61 -10.75
C TYR A 201 -4.24 -10.57 -11.82
N HIS A 202 -3.42 -9.54 -11.99
CA HIS A 202 -3.64 -8.47 -12.97
C HIS A 202 -3.25 -8.87 -14.41
N ASN A 203 -2.48 -9.94 -14.57
CA ASN A 203 -2.03 -10.49 -15.87
C ASN A 203 -2.84 -11.73 -16.29
N GLY A 204 -4.08 -11.84 -15.82
CA GLY A 204 -4.98 -12.95 -16.13
C GLY A 204 -4.94 -14.12 -15.15
N GLY A 205 -3.97 -14.15 -14.23
CA GLY A 205 -3.81 -15.21 -13.22
C GLY A 205 -2.81 -16.29 -13.60
N SER A 206 -3.06 -17.50 -13.12
CA SER A 206 -2.24 -18.70 -13.35
C SER A 206 -3.05 -19.75 -14.11
N THR A 207 -2.38 -20.70 -14.75
CA THR A 207 -3.00 -21.84 -15.43
C THR A 207 -2.74 -23.11 -14.65
N ILE A 208 -3.74 -23.97 -14.59
CA ILE A 208 -3.62 -25.34 -14.10
C ILE A 208 -4.01 -26.29 -15.23
N ALA A 209 -3.20 -27.31 -15.41
CA ALA A 209 -3.37 -28.33 -16.42
C ALA A 209 -3.33 -29.71 -15.76
N PHE A 210 -4.31 -30.55 -16.10
CA PHE A 210 -4.46 -31.90 -15.56
C PHE A 210 -4.45 -32.94 -16.66
N GLU A 211 -3.97 -34.12 -16.29
CA GLU A 211 -4.28 -35.43 -16.85
C GLU A 211 -5.42 -36.07 -16.04
N ASP A 212 -6.31 -36.82 -16.68
CA ASP A 212 -7.46 -37.47 -16.05
C ASP A 212 -7.26 -38.97 -15.79
N SER A 213 -6.14 -39.51 -16.28
CA SER A 213 -5.90 -40.95 -16.35
C SER A 213 -5.34 -41.55 -15.05
N TRP A 214 -5.07 -40.75 -14.01
CA TRP A 214 -4.57 -41.25 -12.73
C TRP A 214 -5.43 -42.41 -12.19
N PRO A 215 -4.83 -43.53 -11.75
CA PRO A 215 -3.40 -43.77 -11.53
C PRO A 215 -2.61 -44.38 -12.72
N LEU A 216 -3.18 -44.42 -13.92
CA LEU A 216 -2.48 -44.76 -15.17
C LEU A 216 -1.69 -43.56 -15.70
N LEU A 217 -0.76 -43.79 -16.62
CA LEU A 217 0.09 -42.71 -17.16
C LEU A 217 -0.61 -41.84 -18.23
N GLY A 218 -1.48 -42.42 -19.05
CA GLY A 218 -2.09 -41.71 -20.18
C GLY A 218 -1.11 -41.44 -21.32
N ASP A 219 -1.48 -40.50 -22.19
CA ASP A 219 -0.65 -39.93 -23.27
C ASP A 219 0.12 -38.67 -22.83
N TYR A 220 -0.21 -38.11 -21.67
CA TYR A 220 0.62 -37.17 -20.93
C TYR A 220 0.81 -35.83 -21.65
N ASP A 221 -0.23 -35.35 -22.33
CA ASP A 221 -0.28 -34.08 -23.03
C ASP A 221 -0.71 -32.90 -22.14
N LEU A 222 -1.20 -33.17 -20.92
CA LEU A 222 -1.67 -32.21 -19.93
C LEU A 222 -2.73 -31.24 -20.48
N ASN A 223 -3.68 -31.76 -21.26
CA ASN A 223 -4.78 -30.95 -21.79
C ASN A 223 -6.19 -31.49 -21.48
N ASP A 224 -6.31 -32.59 -20.73
CA ASP A 224 -7.58 -33.22 -20.38
C ASP A 224 -8.56 -32.25 -19.70
N VAL A 225 -8.04 -31.44 -18.76
CA VAL A 225 -8.71 -30.27 -18.21
C VAL A 225 -7.69 -29.15 -18.01
N VAL A 226 -7.91 -28.01 -18.66
CA VAL A 226 -7.07 -26.82 -18.47
C VAL A 226 -7.91 -25.64 -18.01
N LEU A 227 -7.50 -25.06 -16.89
CA LEU A 227 -8.18 -23.96 -16.20
C LEU A 227 -7.23 -22.79 -16.02
N THR A 228 -7.69 -21.58 -16.33
CA THR A 228 -7.05 -20.36 -15.81
C THR A 228 -7.76 -19.92 -14.55
N TYR A 229 -7.04 -19.34 -13.60
CA TYR A 229 -7.64 -18.91 -12.35
C TYR A 229 -6.94 -17.72 -11.72
N LYS A 230 -7.71 -16.97 -10.93
CA LYS A 230 -7.20 -15.96 -10.00
C LYS A 230 -8.07 -15.85 -8.77
N HIS A 231 -7.45 -15.55 -7.63
CA HIS A 231 -8.13 -15.38 -6.35
C HIS A 231 -7.79 -14.06 -5.69
N LEU A 232 -8.74 -13.58 -4.90
CA LEU A 232 -8.57 -12.45 -4.00
C LEU A 232 -8.90 -12.91 -2.58
N VAL A 233 -7.99 -12.66 -1.64
CA VAL A 233 -8.22 -12.81 -0.21
C VAL A 233 -8.31 -11.43 0.41
N VAL A 234 -9.46 -11.11 0.98
CA VAL A 234 -9.67 -9.85 1.70
C VAL A 234 -9.41 -10.06 3.17
N THR A 235 -8.67 -9.15 3.80
CA THR A 235 -8.35 -9.18 5.24
C THR A 235 -8.81 -7.92 5.94
N ASN A 236 -9.07 -8.00 7.25
CA ASN A 236 -9.27 -6.81 8.09
C ASN A 236 -7.93 -6.16 8.51
N ALA A 237 -7.98 -5.04 9.24
CA ALA A 237 -6.80 -4.31 9.73
C ALA A 237 -5.83 -5.16 10.58
N LYS A 238 -6.26 -6.32 11.09
CA LYS A 238 -5.43 -7.27 11.85
C LYS A 238 -4.82 -8.37 10.98
N ASN A 239 -4.91 -8.25 9.65
CA ASN A 239 -4.50 -9.28 8.69
C ASN A 239 -5.19 -10.63 8.90
N ILE A 240 -6.44 -10.63 9.37
CA ILE A 240 -7.28 -11.83 9.45
C ILE A 240 -8.13 -11.91 8.19
N ALA A 241 -8.15 -13.08 7.53
CA ALA A 241 -8.94 -13.29 6.33
C ALA A 241 -10.44 -13.23 6.65
N VAL A 242 -11.17 -12.39 5.93
CA VAL A 242 -12.61 -12.16 6.13
C VAL A 242 -13.44 -12.52 4.89
N ARG A 243 -12.82 -12.63 3.72
CA ARG A 243 -13.50 -13.02 2.48
C ARG A 243 -12.53 -13.60 1.46
N ILE A 244 -13.01 -14.56 0.68
CA ILE A 244 -12.30 -15.12 -0.46
C ILE A 244 -13.18 -15.02 -1.69
N GLU A 245 -12.58 -14.59 -2.79
CA GLU A 245 -13.20 -14.57 -4.11
C GLU A 245 -12.36 -15.36 -5.11
N GLY A 246 -13.04 -16.10 -5.98
CA GLY A 246 -12.39 -16.85 -7.03
C GLY A 246 -13.04 -16.67 -8.39
N LYS A 247 -12.21 -16.53 -9.41
CA LYS A 247 -12.60 -16.59 -10.82
C LYS A 247 -11.76 -17.65 -11.52
N TRP A 248 -12.44 -18.59 -12.16
CA TRP A 248 -11.87 -19.73 -12.88
C TRP A 248 -12.43 -19.75 -14.28
N ASN A 249 -11.62 -20.11 -15.28
CA ASN A 249 -12.09 -20.25 -16.66
C ASN A 249 -11.62 -21.58 -17.23
N LEU A 250 -12.55 -22.41 -17.71
CA LEU A 250 -12.25 -23.62 -18.48
C LEU A 250 -11.86 -23.23 -19.91
N ILE A 251 -10.66 -23.63 -20.32
CA ILE A 251 -10.11 -23.30 -21.65
C ILE A 251 -9.83 -24.54 -22.51
N ALA A 252 -9.67 -25.72 -21.90
CA ALA A 252 -9.52 -27.01 -22.58
C ALA A 252 -10.21 -28.15 -21.82
N SER A 253 -10.73 -29.11 -22.56
CA SER A 253 -11.43 -30.31 -22.07
C SER A 253 -11.09 -31.50 -22.99
N GLY A 254 -9.80 -31.81 -23.11
CA GLY A 254 -9.20 -32.83 -24.00
C GLY A 254 -9.57 -34.29 -23.68
N ALA A 255 -10.41 -34.50 -22.67
CA ALA A 255 -10.72 -35.83 -22.20
C ALA A 255 -11.99 -36.47 -22.77
N SER A 256 -11.95 -37.81 -22.85
CA SER A 256 -13.14 -38.64 -23.06
C SER A 256 -13.93 -38.91 -21.77
N TYR A 257 -13.28 -38.87 -20.60
CA TYR A 257 -13.97 -38.95 -19.32
C TYR A 257 -14.75 -37.67 -19.03
N LYS A 258 -15.83 -37.82 -18.26
CA LYS A 258 -16.69 -36.70 -17.83
C LYS A 258 -16.06 -36.01 -16.62
N ASN A 259 -14.94 -35.33 -16.81
CA ASN A 259 -14.17 -34.77 -15.70
C ASN A 259 -14.90 -33.61 -15.03
N GLY A 260 -15.14 -33.69 -13.73
CA GLY A 260 -15.48 -32.56 -12.89
C GLY A 260 -14.22 -31.85 -12.39
N ALA A 261 -14.36 -30.59 -11.97
CA ALA A 261 -13.28 -29.83 -11.36
C ALA A 261 -13.75 -29.12 -10.10
N ALA A 262 -12.86 -29.06 -9.12
CA ALA A 262 -13.15 -28.52 -7.80
C ALA A 262 -11.92 -27.91 -7.15
N VAL A 263 -12.15 -27.14 -6.09
CA VAL A 263 -11.11 -26.51 -5.27
C VAL A 263 -11.41 -26.78 -3.82
N GLN A 264 -10.49 -27.44 -3.12
CA GLN A 264 -10.53 -27.58 -1.67
C GLN A 264 -9.74 -26.44 -1.02
N PHE A 265 -10.36 -25.79 -0.05
CA PHE A 265 -9.73 -24.75 0.77
C PHE A 265 -9.25 -25.36 2.08
N PRO A 266 -8.11 -24.92 2.64
CA PRO A 266 -7.60 -25.38 3.93
C PRO A 266 -8.37 -24.74 5.11
N LEU A 267 -9.70 -24.77 5.02
CA LEU A 267 -10.63 -24.10 5.93
C LEU A 267 -11.76 -25.07 6.28
N PRO A 268 -12.24 -25.13 7.54
CA PRO A 268 -13.44 -25.88 7.89
C PRO A 268 -14.63 -25.42 7.05
N LYS A 269 -15.44 -26.36 6.54
CA LYS A 269 -16.56 -26.01 5.64
C LYS A 269 -17.56 -25.02 6.24
N ASP A 270 -17.77 -25.07 7.55
CA ASP A 270 -18.77 -24.25 8.25
C ASP A 270 -18.30 -22.81 8.48
N MET A 271 -17.02 -22.52 8.26
CA MET A 271 -16.44 -21.17 8.33
C MET A 271 -16.93 -20.26 7.21
N ALA A 272 -17.27 -20.85 6.06
CA ALA A 272 -17.70 -20.13 4.87
C ALA A 272 -19.19 -19.77 4.97
N LYS A 273 -19.47 -18.46 5.07
CA LYS A 273 -20.82 -17.88 5.08
C LYS A 273 -21.07 -17.06 3.82
N ASN A 274 -22.33 -16.70 3.59
CA ASN A 274 -22.75 -15.82 2.48
C ASN A 274 -22.19 -16.25 1.11
N PHE A 275 -22.18 -17.57 0.85
CA PHE A 275 -21.66 -18.12 -0.39
C PHE A 275 -22.49 -17.62 -1.59
N LYS A 276 -21.84 -16.91 -2.51
CA LYS A 276 -22.41 -16.42 -3.77
C LYS A 276 -21.61 -17.01 -4.91
N SER A 277 -22.27 -17.51 -5.96
CA SER A 277 -21.59 -18.15 -7.08
C SER A 277 -22.32 -17.97 -8.40
N SER A 278 -21.62 -18.22 -9.50
CA SER A 278 -22.22 -18.38 -10.84
C SER A 278 -22.93 -19.73 -10.98
N ASP A 279 -23.76 -19.86 -12.01
CA ASP A 279 -24.48 -21.10 -12.31
C ASP A 279 -23.55 -22.32 -12.41
N GLY A 280 -23.99 -23.44 -11.82
CA GLY A 280 -23.26 -24.71 -11.79
C GLY A 280 -22.19 -24.83 -10.70
N VAL A 281 -21.79 -23.72 -10.07
CA VAL A 281 -20.82 -23.70 -8.98
C VAL A 281 -21.50 -23.91 -7.64
N SER A 282 -21.02 -24.87 -6.85
CA SER A 282 -21.64 -25.24 -5.57
C SER A 282 -20.61 -25.71 -4.54
N ARG A 283 -21.02 -25.78 -3.27
CA ARG A 283 -20.22 -26.41 -2.21
C ARG A 283 -20.49 -27.90 -2.20
N GLU A 284 -19.46 -28.70 -1.95
CA GLU A 284 -19.62 -30.14 -1.81
C GLU A 284 -19.77 -30.57 -0.35
N ASP A 285 -20.77 -31.40 -0.08
CA ASP A 285 -20.97 -32.03 1.22
C ASP A 285 -20.07 -33.25 1.41
N GLY A 286 -20.00 -33.78 2.63
CA GLY A 286 -19.19 -34.97 2.96
C GLY A 286 -17.73 -34.69 3.32
N HIS A 287 -17.29 -33.43 3.25
CA HIS A 287 -15.96 -32.97 3.67
C HIS A 287 -15.97 -32.29 5.04
N ASP A 288 -14.83 -32.34 5.71
CA ASP A 288 -14.58 -31.51 6.91
C ASP A 288 -14.08 -30.10 6.51
N SER A 289 -13.35 -30.03 5.39
CA SER A 289 -12.90 -28.78 4.78
C SER A 289 -13.88 -28.26 3.72
N LEU A 290 -13.87 -26.96 3.44
CA LEU A 290 -14.64 -26.37 2.35
C LEU A 290 -14.13 -26.89 1.00
N VAL A 291 -15.02 -27.48 0.21
CA VAL A 291 -14.78 -27.84 -1.19
C VAL A 291 -15.81 -27.12 -2.06
N VAL A 292 -15.34 -26.47 -3.11
CA VAL A 292 -16.18 -25.80 -4.11
C VAL A 292 -16.05 -26.53 -5.45
N ILE A 293 -17.15 -27.10 -5.92
CA ILE A 293 -17.27 -27.68 -7.26
C ILE A 293 -17.46 -26.55 -8.27
N LEU A 294 -16.59 -26.50 -9.28
CA LEU A 294 -16.71 -25.56 -10.40
C LEU A 294 -17.71 -26.09 -11.43
N PHE A 295 -17.58 -27.37 -11.77
CA PHE A 295 -18.48 -28.11 -12.66
C PHE A 295 -18.31 -29.61 -12.45
N ASN A 296 -19.33 -30.39 -12.78
CA ASN A 296 -19.31 -31.86 -12.65
C ASN A 296 -18.85 -32.59 -13.92
N ASN A 297 -18.86 -31.90 -15.07
CA ASN A 297 -18.49 -32.47 -16.36
C ASN A 297 -18.00 -31.38 -17.31
N ALA A 298 -16.70 -31.39 -17.62
CA ALA A 298 -16.05 -30.43 -18.50
C ALA A 298 -16.68 -30.42 -19.90
N ARG A 299 -17.17 -31.58 -20.38
CA ARG A 299 -17.76 -31.70 -21.72
C ARG A 299 -19.13 -31.04 -21.86
N ASP A 300 -19.87 -30.92 -20.77
CA ASP A 300 -21.13 -30.15 -20.78
C ASP A 300 -20.86 -28.64 -20.81
N GLN A 301 -19.68 -28.22 -20.33
CA GLN A 301 -19.25 -26.82 -20.32
C GLN A 301 -18.54 -26.43 -21.62
N GLN A 302 -17.84 -27.38 -22.23
CA GLN A 302 -17.01 -27.17 -23.42
C GLN A 302 -17.10 -28.39 -24.36
N VAL A 303 -17.96 -28.31 -25.37
CA VAL A 303 -18.33 -29.48 -26.20
C VAL A 303 -17.28 -29.86 -27.24
N LEU A 304 -16.44 -28.92 -27.69
CA LEU A 304 -15.48 -29.09 -28.81
C LEU A 304 -14.03 -29.38 -28.39
N TRP A 305 -13.79 -29.88 -27.17
CA TRP A 305 -12.47 -30.27 -26.62
C TRP A 305 -11.46 -29.12 -26.44
N ASN A 306 -11.31 -28.25 -27.44
CA ASN A 306 -10.32 -27.18 -27.56
C ASN A 306 -8.87 -27.69 -27.51
N THR A 307 -8.60 -28.91 -27.97
CA THR A 307 -7.27 -29.56 -27.97
C THR A 307 -6.88 -30.13 -29.33
N MET A 308 -7.84 -30.24 -30.25
CA MET A 308 -7.65 -30.80 -31.59
C MET A 308 -7.27 -29.72 -32.62
N PRO A 309 -6.34 -30.00 -33.56
CA PRO A 309 -5.98 -29.04 -34.61
C PRO A 309 -7.13 -28.84 -35.60
N ASN A 310 -7.25 -27.62 -36.13
CA ASN A 310 -8.20 -27.26 -37.20
C ASN A 310 -9.68 -27.51 -36.87
N GLN A 311 -10.06 -27.52 -35.59
CA GLN A 311 -11.46 -27.58 -35.16
C GLN A 311 -11.96 -26.22 -34.68
N SER A 312 -13.26 -25.98 -34.81
CA SER A 312 -13.91 -24.84 -34.14
C SER A 312 -13.77 -24.98 -32.63
N LEU A 313 -13.65 -23.84 -31.94
CA LEU A 313 -13.49 -23.81 -30.49
C LEU A 313 -14.86 -23.62 -29.82
N SER A 314 -15.03 -24.27 -28.67
CA SER A 314 -16.05 -23.86 -27.71
C SER A 314 -15.60 -22.58 -27.01
N PRO A 315 -16.52 -21.64 -26.71
CA PRO A 315 -16.21 -20.46 -25.93
C PRO A 315 -15.66 -20.80 -24.55
N VAL A 316 -14.82 -19.92 -24.02
CA VAL A 316 -14.30 -20.04 -22.65
C VAL A 316 -15.44 -19.95 -21.65
N LYS A 317 -15.57 -20.96 -20.77
CA LYS A 317 -16.58 -20.95 -19.69
C LYS A 317 -15.99 -20.41 -18.39
N THR A 318 -16.59 -19.33 -17.87
CA THR A 318 -16.18 -18.69 -16.61
C THR A 318 -17.04 -19.18 -15.43
N PHE A 319 -16.38 -19.43 -14.30
CA PHE A 319 -16.97 -19.81 -13.02
C PHE A 319 -16.49 -18.82 -11.95
N THR A 320 -17.41 -18.26 -11.18
CA THR A 320 -17.09 -17.34 -10.08
C THR A 320 -17.73 -17.79 -8.78
N PHE A 321 -17.05 -17.51 -7.67
CA PHE A 321 -17.63 -17.62 -6.35
C PHE A 321 -17.01 -16.61 -5.38
N SER A 322 -17.73 -16.32 -4.31
CA SER A 322 -17.22 -15.63 -3.14
C SER A 322 -17.90 -16.15 -1.88
N PHE A 323 -17.20 -16.06 -0.75
CA PHE A 323 -17.75 -16.34 0.57
C PHE A 323 -17.04 -15.52 1.62
N ASP A 324 -17.78 -15.17 2.66
CA ASP A 324 -17.24 -14.49 3.84
C ASP A 324 -16.78 -15.55 4.86
N LEU A 325 -15.81 -15.19 5.69
CA LEU A 325 -15.22 -16.04 6.71
C LEU A 325 -15.60 -15.54 8.11
N THR A 326 -16.16 -16.42 8.92
CA THR A 326 -16.30 -16.20 10.37
C THR A 326 -15.07 -16.75 11.07
N ASP A 327 -14.32 -15.92 11.80
CA ASP A 327 -13.08 -16.33 12.49
C ASP A 327 -12.03 -16.93 11.54
N GLY A 328 -11.78 -16.26 10.41
CA GLY A 328 -10.79 -16.71 9.45
C GLY A 328 -9.37 -16.78 10.05
N PRO A 329 -8.47 -17.57 9.43
CA PRO A 329 -7.07 -17.60 9.82
C PRO A 329 -6.37 -16.26 9.54
N SER A 330 -5.21 -16.07 10.16
CA SER A 330 -4.31 -14.98 9.78
C SER A 330 -3.80 -15.20 8.35
N PHE A 331 -3.62 -14.10 7.62
CA PHE A 331 -3.18 -14.13 6.24
C PHE A 331 -1.82 -14.81 6.05
N PRO A 332 -0.80 -14.63 6.91
CA PRO A 332 0.45 -15.37 6.79
C PRO A 332 0.31 -16.90 6.87
N VAL A 333 -0.76 -17.40 7.51
CA VAL A 333 -1.06 -18.84 7.60
C VAL A 333 -1.84 -19.32 6.39
N LEU A 334 -2.82 -18.54 5.93
CA LEU A 334 -3.67 -18.91 4.78
C LEU A 334 -2.95 -18.72 3.44
N GLY A 335 -2.25 -17.60 3.27
CA GLY A 335 -1.67 -17.14 2.01
C GLY A 335 -2.68 -17.01 0.87
N VAL A 336 -2.16 -16.92 -0.35
CA VAL A 336 -2.95 -16.86 -1.60
C VAL A 336 -2.83 -18.11 -2.47
N SER A 337 -2.01 -19.09 -2.05
CA SER A 337 -1.67 -20.30 -2.81
C SER A 337 -1.93 -21.61 -2.06
N ALA A 338 -2.49 -21.55 -0.85
CA ALA A 338 -2.72 -22.74 -0.04
C ALA A 338 -3.88 -23.62 -0.55
N PHE A 339 -4.62 -23.18 -1.56
CA PHE A 339 -5.77 -23.90 -2.08
C PHE A 339 -5.34 -25.15 -2.85
N ASN A 340 -6.23 -26.13 -2.91
CA ASN A 340 -5.98 -27.44 -3.48
C ASN A 340 -6.98 -27.72 -4.60
N PRO A 341 -6.70 -27.27 -5.82
CA PRO A 341 -7.51 -27.59 -6.99
C PRO A 341 -7.27 -29.04 -7.44
N PHE A 342 -8.33 -29.67 -7.94
CA PHE A 342 -8.31 -31.04 -8.40
C PHE A 342 -9.40 -31.29 -9.43
N ILE A 343 -9.24 -32.37 -10.19
CA ILE A 343 -10.31 -32.92 -11.04
C ILE A 343 -10.76 -34.26 -10.49
N PHE A 344 -11.98 -34.67 -10.86
CA PHE A 344 -12.51 -35.97 -10.50
C PHE A 344 -13.30 -36.58 -11.65
N ASN A 345 -13.38 -37.91 -11.71
CA ASN A 345 -14.16 -38.59 -12.73
C ASN A 345 -15.65 -38.52 -12.41
N GLY A 346 -16.42 -37.78 -13.22
CA GLY A 346 -17.87 -37.61 -13.11
C GLY A 346 -18.69 -38.58 -13.97
N THR A 347 -18.09 -39.64 -14.52
CA THR A 347 -18.81 -40.67 -15.29
C THR A 347 -19.75 -41.42 -14.35
N LYS A 348 -21.00 -41.70 -14.77
CA LYS A 348 -22.10 -42.20 -13.93
C LYS A 348 -21.83 -43.55 -13.21
N ASP A 349 -20.79 -44.27 -13.64
CA ASP A 349 -20.32 -45.54 -13.05
C ASP A 349 -18.86 -45.47 -12.54
N ALA A 350 -18.21 -44.32 -12.67
CA ALA A 350 -16.91 -44.04 -12.09
C ALA A 350 -17.10 -43.46 -10.68
N ILE A 351 -16.33 -43.98 -9.73
CA ILE A 351 -16.42 -43.59 -8.33
C ILE A 351 -15.97 -42.14 -8.22
N ARG A 352 -16.82 -41.23 -7.72
CA ARG A 352 -16.48 -39.82 -7.40
C ARG A 352 -15.11 -39.68 -6.72
N GLY A 353 -14.68 -40.68 -5.95
CA GLY A 353 -13.36 -40.76 -5.32
C GLY A 353 -12.14 -40.95 -6.24
N TYR A 354 -12.29 -41.10 -7.55
CA TYR A 354 -11.18 -40.93 -8.50
C TYR A 354 -10.86 -39.43 -8.60
N GLU A 355 -9.91 -38.98 -7.79
CA GLU A 355 -9.48 -37.58 -7.73
C GLU A 355 -8.02 -37.43 -8.17
N THR A 356 -7.76 -36.55 -9.13
CA THR A 356 -6.40 -36.16 -9.53
C THR A 356 -6.09 -34.77 -8.98
N HIS A 357 -5.04 -34.67 -8.16
CA HIS A 357 -4.58 -33.39 -7.61
C HIS A 357 -3.20 -32.99 -8.16
N LEU A 358 -2.81 -31.75 -7.86
CA LEU A 358 -1.45 -31.28 -8.10
C LEU A 358 -0.42 -32.11 -7.32
N PHE A 359 0.81 -32.16 -7.84
CA PHE A 359 1.95 -32.84 -7.22
C PHE A 359 2.09 -32.48 -5.72
N GLY A 360 2.06 -33.51 -4.87
CA GLY A 360 2.26 -33.37 -3.43
C GLY A 360 1.09 -32.78 -2.63
N LYS A 361 -0.01 -32.38 -3.29
CA LYS A 361 -1.23 -32.04 -2.58
C LYS A 361 -1.90 -33.30 -2.03
N HIS A 362 -2.60 -33.15 -0.91
CA HIS A 362 -3.32 -34.26 -0.32
C HIS A 362 -4.66 -34.50 -1.03
N PRO A 363 -5.08 -35.77 -1.19
CA PRO A 363 -6.45 -36.13 -1.54
C PRO A 363 -7.47 -35.52 -0.59
N THR A 364 -8.70 -35.31 -1.09
CA THR A 364 -9.80 -34.95 -0.20
C THR A 364 -10.25 -36.13 0.68
N LYS A 365 -11.29 -35.89 1.50
CA LYS A 365 -11.94 -36.92 2.32
C LYS A 365 -12.69 -37.96 1.47
N LEU A 366 -13.14 -37.58 0.27
CA LEU A 366 -13.92 -38.46 -0.60
C LEU A 366 -13.06 -39.25 -1.60
N ALA A 367 -11.74 -39.00 -1.66
CA ALA A 367 -10.82 -39.78 -2.47
C ALA A 367 -10.85 -41.28 -2.13
N ASP A 368 -10.90 -42.14 -3.15
CA ASP A 368 -10.81 -43.58 -2.99
C ASP A 368 -9.37 -43.99 -2.68
N ARG A 369 -9.16 -44.37 -1.41
CA ARG A 369 -7.82 -44.73 -0.91
C ARG A 369 -7.27 -46.02 -1.49
N SER A 370 -8.10 -46.86 -2.11
CA SER A 370 -7.65 -48.13 -2.71
C SER A 370 -6.85 -47.94 -4.00
N LEU A 371 -6.92 -46.77 -4.63
CA LEU A 371 -6.22 -46.45 -5.87
C LEU A 371 -4.75 -46.06 -5.68
N PHE A 372 -4.40 -45.56 -4.49
CA PHE A 372 -3.05 -45.09 -4.20
C PHE A 372 -2.07 -46.27 -4.21
N GLY A 373 -0.93 -46.08 -4.89
CA GLY A 373 0.09 -47.12 -5.07
C GLY A 373 -0.26 -48.18 -6.12
N THR A 374 -1.37 -48.04 -6.85
CA THR A 374 -1.71 -48.91 -7.98
C THR A 374 -1.10 -48.38 -9.29
N ASN A 375 -0.95 -49.25 -10.29
CA ASN A 375 -0.39 -48.91 -11.60
C ASN A 375 0.96 -48.18 -11.50
N VAL A 376 1.04 -46.93 -11.98
CA VAL A 376 2.27 -46.12 -11.94
C VAL A 376 2.28 -45.10 -10.79
N ASP A 377 1.19 -44.99 -10.01
CA ASP A 377 1.12 -44.11 -8.85
C ASP A 377 2.08 -44.57 -7.74
N ASN A 378 2.80 -43.60 -7.18
CA ASN A 378 3.79 -43.82 -6.13
C ASN A 378 3.40 -43.13 -4.81
N SER A 379 2.15 -42.71 -4.65
CA SER A 379 1.71 -41.90 -3.51
C SER A 379 1.87 -42.59 -2.14
N LEU A 380 1.82 -43.93 -2.09
CA LEU A 380 2.04 -44.68 -0.83
C LEU A 380 3.52 -44.76 -0.40
N LYS A 381 4.46 -44.54 -1.33
CA LYS A 381 5.90 -44.69 -1.10
C LYS A 381 6.69 -43.41 -1.35
N GLY A 382 6.05 -42.38 -1.89
CA GLY A 382 6.65 -41.13 -2.29
C GLY A 382 5.70 -39.96 -2.08
N VAL A 383 5.81 -38.96 -2.96
CA VAL A 383 4.95 -37.77 -2.90
C VAL A 383 3.58 -38.11 -3.50
N TYR A 384 2.50 -37.63 -2.88
CA TYR A 384 1.15 -37.80 -3.42
C TYR A 384 1.06 -37.33 -4.89
N TYR A 385 0.30 -38.06 -5.69
CA TYR A 385 0.03 -37.77 -7.12
C TYR A 385 1.30 -37.62 -7.95
N SER A 386 2.22 -38.56 -7.76
CA SER A 386 3.43 -38.64 -8.56
C SER A 386 3.72 -40.08 -8.98
N THR A 387 4.31 -40.24 -10.16
CA THR A 387 4.93 -41.51 -10.54
C THR A 387 6.22 -41.75 -9.76
N LYS A 388 6.78 -42.96 -9.85
CA LYS A 388 8.14 -43.23 -9.31
C LYS A 388 9.21 -42.28 -9.89
N GLY A 389 9.02 -41.85 -11.15
CA GLY A 389 9.87 -40.86 -11.82
C GLY A 389 9.55 -39.41 -11.48
N ARG A 390 8.66 -39.15 -10.51
CA ARG A 390 8.18 -37.82 -10.08
C ARG A 390 7.41 -37.04 -11.15
N LEU A 391 6.87 -37.73 -12.16
CA LEU A 391 5.97 -37.09 -13.12
C LEU A 391 4.62 -36.80 -12.43
N PRO A 392 4.12 -35.55 -12.48
CA PRO A 392 2.83 -35.16 -11.92
C PRO A 392 1.65 -35.41 -12.89
N TRP A 393 0.44 -35.62 -12.38
CA TRP A 393 -0.78 -35.56 -13.22
C TRP A 393 -1.46 -34.18 -13.22
N GLY A 394 -1.06 -33.29 -12.31
CA GLY A 394 -1.55 -31.92 -12.25
C GLY A 394 -0.38 -30.96 -12.07
N ILE A 395 -0.33 -29.93 -12.89
CA ILE A 395 0.67 -28.86 -12.81
C ILE A 395 0.01 -27.49 -12.74
N GLU A 396 0.63 -26.62 -11.96
CA GLU A 396 0.30 -25.21 -11.91
C GLU A 396 1.43 -24.42 -12.58
N ILE A 397 1.04 -23.55 -13.51
CA ILE A 397 1.94 -22.68 -14.26
C ILE A 397 1.58 -21.23 -13.90
N PRO A 398 2.54 -20.40 -13.47
CA PRO A 398 2.26 -19.04 -12.99
C PRO A 398 2.03 -18.07 -14.16
N VAL A 399 1.38 -18.47 -15.25
CA VAL A 399 0.95 -17.60 -16.34
C VAL A 399 -0.41 -18.06 -16.86
N ALA A 400 -1.32 -17.12 -17.12
CA ALA A 400 -2.61 -17.42 -17.74
C ALA A 400 -2.51 -17.75 -19.25
N THR A 401 -1.39 -17.40 -19.88
CA THR A 401 -1.16 -17.57 -21.34
C THR A 401 -0.46 -18.88 -21.69
N PHE A 402 -0.44 -19.85 -20.77
CA PHE A 402 0.10 -21.18 -21.03
C PHE A 402 -0.55 -21.79 -22.27
N ARG A 403 0.28 -22.25 -23.21
CA ARG A 403 -0.17 -22.93 -24.43
C ARG A 403 -0.05 -24.42 -24.18
N TYR A 404 -1.15 -25.08 -23.87
CA TYR A 404 -1.15 -26.52 -23.68
C TYR A 404 -0.84 -27.24 -25.02
N PRO A 405 -0.26 -28.45 -24.98
CA PRO A 405 -0.04 -29.27 -26.18
C PRO A 405 -1.33 -29.64 -26.91
N TYR A 406 -1.24 -29.91 -28.21
CA TYR A 406 -2.36 -30.56 -28.92
C TYR A 406 -2.62 -31.96 -28.37
N GLU A 407 -3.83 -32.45 -28.58
CA GLU A 407 -4.26 -33.79 -28.19
C GLU A 407 -3.24 -34.87 -28.58
N LYS A 408 -2.89 -35.75 -27.64
CA LYS A 408 -1.95 -36.88 -27.76
C LYS A 408 -0.50 -36.50 -27.98
N ILE A 409 -0.16 -35.21 -27.93
CA ILE A 409 1.23 -34.77 -28.01
C ILE A 409 1.75 -34.51 -26.60
N GLY A 410 2.51 -35.47 -26.07
CA GLY A 410 3.02 -35.40 -24.70
C GLY A 410 3.79 -34.10 -24.40
N ILE A 411 3.69 -33.59 -23.17
CA ILE A 411 4.33 -32.32 -22.78
C ILE A 411 5.85 -32.34 -22.96
N LEU A 412 6.49 -33.51 -22.86
CA LEU A 412 7.92 -33.69 -23.07
C LEU A 412 8.36 -33.40 -24.50
N GLU A 413 7.45 -33.56 -25.46
CA GLU A 413 7.70 -33.32 -26.87
C GLU A 413 7.52 -31.86 -27.28
N SER A 414 6.69 -31.13 -26.54
CA SER A 414 6.28 -29.77 -26.85
C SER A 414 6.99 -28.73 -25.98
N TYR A 415 7.34 -29.06 -24.74
CA TYR A 415 8.14 -28.27 -23.81
C TYR A 415 9.46 -28.97 -23.47
N LEU A 416 10.49 -28.66 -24.25
CA LEU A 416 11.75 -29.39 -24.31
C LEU A 416 12.60 -29.27 -23.02
N LYS A 417 12.30 -28.31 -22.14
CA LYS A 417 12.96 -28.16 -20.83
C LYS A 417 12.19 -28.77 -19.66
N PHE A 418 10.95 -29.24 -19.89
CA PHE A 418 10.09 -29.77 -18.83
C PHE A 418 10.72 -30.95 -18.09
N SER A 419 11.35 -31.89 -18.81
CA SER A 419 12.03 -33.05 -18.19
C SER A 419 13.15 -32.61 -17.24
N GLY A 420 14.00 -31.68 -17.68
CA GLY A 420 15.10 -31.16 -16.85
C GLY A 420 14.59 -30.41 -15.63
N TRP A 421 13.50 -29.65 -15.77
CA TRP A 421 12.82 -29.01 -14.65
C TRP A 421 12.25 -30.03 -13.66
N ALA A 422 11.45 -30.98 -14.13
CA ALA A 422 10.78 -31.97 -13.28
C ALA A 422 11.79 -32.86 -12.53
N THR A 423 12.80 -33.38 -13.22
CA THR A 423 13.82 -34.29 -12.64
C THR A 423 14.76 -33.60 -11.66
N SER A 424 15.02 -32.29 -11.85
CA SER A 424 15.83 -31.48 -10.93
C SER A 424 15.06 -31.00 -9.69
N GLY A 425 13.78 -31.34 -9.58
CA GLY A 425 12.90 -30.83 -8.52
C GLY A 425 12.63 -29.32 -8.64
N GLY A 426 12.69 -28.77 -9.86
CA GLY A 426 12.44 -27.36 -10.14
C GLY A 426 13.66 -26.44 -10.00
N SER A 427 14.86 -26.98 -9.75
CA SER A 427 16.07 -26.16 -9.60
C SER A 427 16.70 -25.74 -10.94
N LEU A 428 16.43 -26.48 -12.02
CA LEU A 428 16.81 -26.13 -13.39
C LEU A 428 15.57 -25.72 -14.20
N TYR A 429 15.77 -24.80 -15.16
CA TYR A 429 14.73 -24.34 -16.08
C TYR A 429 13.43 -23.94 -15.36
N ALA A 430 13.54 -23.09 -14.33
CA ALA A 430 12.39 -22.62 -13.55
C ALA A 430 11.31 -21.94 -14.43
N ASP A 431 11.71 -21.44 -15.59
CA ASP A 431 10.88 -20.85 -16.63
C ASP A 431 10.65 -21.80 -17.81
N TRP A 432 10.66 -23.13 -17.64
CA TRP A 432 10.52 -24.11 -18.72
C TRP A 432 9.34 -23.86 -19.68
N TYR A 433 8.29 -23.18 -19.19
CA TYR A 433 7.09 -22.81 -19.93
C TYR A 433 7.23 -21.52 -20.77
N SER A 434 8.36 -20.81 -20.66
CA SER A 434 8.61 -19.52 -21.28
C SER A 434 8.84 -19.63 -22.79
N ASN A 435 8.81 -18.47 -23.47
CA ASN A 435 9.19 -18.33 -24.88
C ASN A 435 10.44 -17.46 -25.07
N THR A 436 11.20 -17.25 -24.01
CA THR A 436 12.28 -16.24 -24.02
C THR A 436 13.61 -16.78 -24.52
N GLY A 437 13.79 -18.11 -24.56
CA GLY A 437 14.97 -18.77 -25.10
C GLY A 437 14.68 -19.63 -26.33
N THR A 438 15.72 -19.90 -27.12
CA THR A 438 15.68 -20.97 -28.15
C THR A 438 15.60 -22.34 -27.47
N ASP A 439 14.94 -23.29 -28.12
CA ASP A 439 14.84 -24.69 -27.66
C ASP A 439 14.09 -24.91 -26.33
N PHE A 440 13.20 -23.98 -25.95
CA PHE A 440 12.28 -24.17 -24.81
C PHE A 440 11.03 -24.95 -25.18
N ARG A 441 10.53 -24.71 -26.40
CA ARG A 441 9.27 -25.27 -26.87
C ARG A 441 9.25 -25.51 -28.37
N ASP A 442 8.53 -26.53 -28.80
CA ASP A 442 8.16 -26.76 -30.20
C ASP A 442 6.77 -26.16 -30.44
N ALA A 443 6.73 -24.96 -31.02
CA ALA A 443 5.49 -24.22 -31.22
C ALA A 443 4.50 -24.91 -32.19
N THR A 444 4.97 -25.86 -33.02
CA THR A 444 4.11 -26.61 -33.94
C THR A 444 3.26 -27.66 -33.22
N LYS A 445 3.67 -28.03 -32.00
CA LYS A 445 3.02 -29.00 -31.12
C LYS A 445 2.09 -28.36 -30.08
N LEU A 446 2.02 -27.03 -30.04
CA LEU A 446 1.28 -26.28 -29.02
C LEU A 446 -0.02 -25.71 -29.57
N PHE A 447 -1.10 -25.89 -28.81
CA PHE A 447 -2.37 -25.24 -29.05
C PHE A 447 -2.21 -23.71 -29.01
N PRO A 448 -2.87 -22.94 -29.90
CA PRO A 448 -2.83 -21.48 -29.84
C PRO A 448 -3.36 -20.96 -28.50
N SER A 449 -2.88 -19.80 -28.04
CA SER A 449 -3.38 -19.21 -26.80
C SER A 449 -4.87 -18.84 -26.95
N VAL A 450 -5.71 -19.41 -26.09
CA VAL A 450 -7.13 -19.06 -25.98
C VAL A 450 -7.24 -17.90 -24.99
N ALA A 451 -7.47 -16.68 -25.49
CA ALA A 451 -7.67 -15.53 -24.61
C ALA A 451 -9.08 -15.57 -23.99
N ALA A 452 -9.19 -15.24 -22.71
CA ALA A 452 -10.48 -15.03 -22.04
C ALA A 452 -11.15 -13.78 -22.63
N GLY A 453 -11.96 -13.94 -23.68
CA GLY A 453 -12.61 -12.82 -24.37
C GLY A 453 -13.12 -13.11 -25.80
N ASN A 454 -12.87 -14.31 -26.34
CA ASN A 454 -13.48 -14.78 -27.60
C ASN A 454 -14.56 -15.83 -27.36
#